data_AF-A0A9W9YLB8-F1
#
_entry.id   AF-A0A9W9YLB8-F1
#
_cell.length_a   1.000
_cell.length_b   1.000
_cell.length_c   1.000
_cell.angle_alpha   90.00
_cell.angle_beta   90.00
_cell.angle_gamma   90.00
#
_symmetry.space_group_name_H-M   'P 1'
#
loop_
_entity.id
_entity.type
_entity.pdbx_description
1 polymer ?
#
loop_
_entity_poly.entity_id
_entity_poly.type
_entity_poly.pdbx_seq_one_letter_code
_entity_poly.pdbx_strand_id
1 'polypeptide(L)'
;MKQNRESFSMETWWEGDKRASDKDSKIPIIQREGATITERQVDLKNAITWLRRELHEMQVQDKNLARQMIALRKRIKNMMRGDEMNDSDTPESFDSGINTM
;
A
#
# COMPACT_ATOMS: atom_id res chain seq x y z
N MET A 1 4.91 -18.68 47.33
CA MET A 1 5.38 -17.44 46.66
C MET A 1 5.10 -17.59 45.17
N LYS A 2 4.30 -16.67 44.61
CA LYS A 2 3.78 -16.73 43.23
C LYS A 2 4.90 -16.41 42.23
N GLN A 3 5.09 -17.25 41.22
CA GLN A 3 5.97 -16.94 40.10
C GLN A 3 5.25 -15.97 39.15
N ASN A 4 5.85 -14.79 39.01
CA ASN A 4 5.39 -13.72 38.13
C ASN A 4 5.80 -14.08 36.69
N ARG A 5 4.85 -14.56 35.89
CA ARG A 5 5.07 -14.81 34.47
C ARG A 5 4.75 -13.51 33.74
N GLU A 6 5.77 -12.72 33.45
CA GLU A 6 5.64 -11.51 32.65
C GLU A 6 5.15 -11.93 31.25
N SER A 7 3.87 -11.73 31.00
CA SER A 7 3.28 -11.77 29.66
C SER A 7 3.90 -10.62 28.88
N PHE A 8 4.88 -10.93 28.03
CA PHE A 8 5.43 -9.97 27.08
C PHE A 8 4.33 -9.62 26.07
N SER A 9 3.57 -8.56 26.34
CA SER A 9 2.57 -8.03 25.42
C SER A 9 3.29 -7.41 24.22
N MET A 10 3.18 -8.09 23.08
CA MET A 10 3.62 -7.62 21.77
C MET A 10 2.52 -6.74 21.14
N GLU A 11 1.94 -5.80 21.88
CA GLU A 11 0.83 -4.95 21.39
C GLU A 11 1.27 -3.54 20.98
N THR A 12 2.53 -3.15 21.16
CA THR A 12 2.95 -1.74 21.04
C THR A 12 3.50 -1.30 19.69
N TRP A 13 3.51 -2.13 18.64
CA TRP A 13 4.21 -1.81 17.38
C TRP A 13 3.34 -1.73 16.11
N TRP A 14 2.02 -1.87 16.18
CA TRP A 14 1.15 -1.90 14.99
C TRP A 14 -0.02 -0.91 15.03
N GLU A 15 0.13 0.23 15.72
CA GLU A 15 -0.85 1.33 15.63
C GLU A 15 -0.56 2.19 14.39
N GLY A 16 -0.69 1.59 13.20
CA GLY A 16 -0.46 2.23 11.91
C GLY A 16 -1.58 1.92 10.93
N ASP A 17 -2.47 2.90 10.76
CA ASP A 17 -3.46 3.04 9.68
C ASP A 17 -4.70 2.12 9.71
N LYS A 18 -5.63 2.45 10.63
CA LYS A 18 -7.02 1.94 10.63
C LYS A 18 -7.86 2.67 9.56
N ARG A 19 -7.64 2.39 8.27
CA ARG A 19 -8.59 2.75 7.22
C ARG A 19 -8.74 1.62 6.21
N ALA A 20 -9.94 1.04 6.21
CA ALA A 20 -10.48 0.06 5.26
C ALA A 20 -10.16 -1.43 5.51
N SER A 21 -10.85 -2.03 6.48
CA SER A 21 -11.53 -3.31 6.29
C SER A 21 -12.48 -3.57 7.48
N ASP A 22 -13.77 -3.26 7.32
CA ASP A 22 -14.85 -3.57 8.27
C ASP A 22 -15.14 -5.09 8.31
N LYS A 23 -14.14 -5.89 8.65
CA LYS A 23 -14.33 -7.27 9.06
C LYS A 23 -13.45 -7.46 10.26
N ASP A 24 -14.06 -7.80 11.39
CA ASP A 24 -13.38 -8.25 12.62
C ASP A 24 -12.37 -9.37 12.32
N SER A 25 -11.20 -9.00 11.83
CA SER A 25 -10.09 -9.90 11.54
C SER A 25 -9.37 -10.16 12.86
N LYS A 26 -10.09 -10.75 13.81
CA LYS A 26 -9.48 -11.21 15.06
C LYS A 26 -8.39 -12.21 14.69
N ILE A 27 -7.16 -11.89 15.09
CA ILE A 27 -6.01 -12.78 14.97
C ILE A 27 -6.39 -14.10 15.64
N PRO A 28 -6.26 -15.24 14.94
CA PRO A 28 -6.68 -16.52 15.48
C PRO A 28 -5.80 -16.93 16.67
N ILE A 29 -6.44 -17.43 17.73
CA ILE A 29 -5.76 -17.89 18.95
C ILE A 29 -5.32 -19.34 18.75
N ILE A 30 -4.00 -19.59 18.83
CA ILE A 30 -3.39 -20.89 18.49
C ILE A 30 -3.01 -21.71 19.73
N GLN A 31 -2.87 -21.05 20.88
CA GLN A 31 -2.44 -21.68 22.13
C GLN A 31 -3.51 -21.48 23.21
N ARG A 32 -4.51 -22.36 23.20
CA ARG A 32 -5.51 -22.45 24.26
C ARG A 32 -5.11 -23.55 25.23
N GLU A 33 -4.96 -23.20 26.51
CA GLU A 33 -4.63 -24.16 27.58
C GLU A 33 -5.77 -25.16 27.76
N GLY A 34 -5.46 -26.46 27.86
CA GLY A 34 -6.47 -27.53 27.95
C GLY A 34 -7.08 -27.99 26.62
N ALA A 35 -6.72 -27.40 25.47
CA ALA A 35 -7.25 -27.80 24.18
C ALA A 35 -6.81 -29.21 23.76
N THR A 36 -7.77 -29.98 23.27
CA THR A 36 -7.52 -31.30 22.69
C THR A 36 -6.67 -31.20 21.42
N ILE A 37 -6.09 -32.32 20.99
CA ILE A 37 -5.25 -32.37 19.78
C ILE A 37 -6.06 -31.97 18.53
N THR A 38 -7.31 -32.41 18.45
CA THR A 38 -8.24 -32.10 17.35
C THR A 38 -8.58 -30.62 17.29
N GLU A 39 -8.88 -29.99 18.44
CA GLU A 39 -9.13 -28.55 18.52
C GLU A 39 -7.90 -27.74 18.12
N ARG A 40 -6.71 -28.13 18.57
CA ARG A 40 -5.45 -27.51 18.15
C ARG A 40 -5.21 -27.62 16.64
N GLN A 41 -5.57 -28.74 16.04
CA GLN A 41 -5.47 -28.90 14.59
C GLN A 41 -6.41 -27.95 13.84
N VAL A 42 -7.63 -27.74 14.36
CA VAL A 42 -8.59 -26.77 13.80
C VAL A 42 -8.07 -25.34 13.97
N ASP A 43 -7.55 -24.99 15.15
CA ASP A 43 -6.98 -23.67 15.42
C ASP A 43 -5.80 -23.36 14.50
N LEU A 44 -4.91 -24.33 14.27
CA LEU A 44 -3.80 -24.20 13.32
C LEU A 44 -4.27 -24.04 11.87
N LYS A 45 -5.29 -24.80 11.44
CA LYS A 45 -5.87 -24.64 10.10
C LYS A 45 -6.51 -23.26 9.91
N ASN A 46 -7.19 -22.77 10.93
CA ASN A 46 -7.78 -21.43 10.94
C ASN A 46 -6.69 -20.36 10.88
N ALA A 47 -5.60 -20.53 11.64
CA ALA A 47 -4.44 -19.64 11.61
C ALA A 47 -3.77 -19.59 10.23
N ILE A 48 -3.55 -20.74 9.60
CA ILE A 48 -2.99 -20.81 8.24
C ILE A 48 -3.91 -20.10 7.24
N THR A 49 -5.23 -20.30 7.36
CA THR A 49 -6.21 -19.67 6.48
C THR A 49 -6.20 -18.16 6.65
N TRP A 50 -6.13 -17.67 7.88
CA TRP A 50 -6.03 -16.25 8.19
C TRP A 50 -4.74 -15.64 7.63
N LEU A 51 -3.58 -16.26 7.88
CA LEU A 51 -2.29 -15.79 7.35
C LEU A 51 -2.27 -15.70 5.83
N ARG A 52 -2.88 -16.67 5.14
CA ARG A 52 -3.00 -16.64 3.67
C ARG A 52 -3.87 -15.49 3.19
N ARG A 53 -4.96 -15.19 3.89
CA ARG A 53 -5.82 -14.04 3.57
C ARG A 53 -5.07 -12.73 3.78
N GLU A 54 -4.43 -12.57 4.94
CA GLU A 54 -3.68 -11.37 5.29
C GLU A 54 -2.56 -11.08 4.27
N LEU A 55 -1.79 -12.12 3.91
CA LEU A 55 -0.77 -12.01 2.87
C LEU A 55 -1.34 -11.56 1.52
N HIS A 56 -2.50 -12.09 1.15
CA HIS A 56 -3.16 -11.70 -0.10
C HIS A 56 -3.62 -10.24 -0.07
N GLU A 57 -4.20 -9.79 1.04
CA GLU A 57 -4.62 -8.40 1.23
C GLU A 57 -3.43 -7.44 1.14
N MET A 58 -2.33 -7.75 1.83
CA MET A 58 -1.08 -6.99 1.72
C MET A 58 -0.54 -6.94 0.28
N GLN A 59 -0.57 -8.06 -0.45
CA GLN A 59 -0.15 -8.09 -1.87
C GLN A 59 -1.03 -7.21 -2.78
N VAL A 60 -2.33 -7.14 -2.49
CA VAL A 60 -3.25 -6.26 -3.24
C VAL A 60 -2.97 -4.79 -2.93
N GLN A 61 -2.72 -4.45 -1.66
CA GLN A 61 -2.35 -3.11 -1.25
C GLN A 61 -1.04 -2.66 -1.91
N ASP A 62 -0.01 -3.51 -1.92
CA ASP A 62 1.28 -3.20 -2.54
C ASP A 62 1.15 -2.95 -4.05
N LYS A 63 0.38 -3.78 -4.76
CA LYS A 63 0.07 -3.57 -6.19
C LYS A 63 -0.64 -2.24 -6.44
N ASN A 64 -1.58 -1.87 -5.56
CA ASN A 64 -2.30 -0.61 -5.69
C ASN A 64 -1.37 0.59 -5.44
N LEU A 65 -0.51 0.51 -4.43
CA LEU A 65 0.49 1.54 -4.15
C LEU A 65 1.47 1.70 -5.32
N ALA A 66 1.96 0.59 -5.88
CA ALA A 66 2.84 0.62 -7.06
C ALA A 66 2.17 1.32 -8.25
N ARG A 67 0.88 1.06 -8.51
CA ARG A 67 0.12 1.75 -9.56
C ARG A 67 0.00 3.25 -9.29
N GLN A 68 -0.29 3.64 -8.04
CA GLN A 68 -0.36 5.05 -7.65
C GLN A 68 0.99 5.74 -7.86
N MET A 69 2.09 5.11 -7.46
CA MET A 69 3.45 5.64 -7.67
C MET A 69 3.79 5.82 -9.14
N ILE A 70 3.42 4.87 -10.00
CA ILE A 70 3.60 5.00 -11.46
C ILE A 70 2.77 6.17 -12.00
N ALA A 71 1.51 6.29 -11.59
CA ALA A 71 0.64 7.39 -12.03
C ALA A 71 1.20 8.75 -11.59
N LEU A 72 1.71 8.84 -10.36
CA LEU A 72 2.28 10.05 -9.78
C LEU A 72 3.58 10.45 -10.51
N ARG A 73 4.46 9.49 -10.81
CA ARG A 73 5.66 9.72 -11.65
C ARG A 73 5.29 10.22 -13.05
N LYS A 74 4.27 9.63 -13.68
CA LYS A 74 3.79 10.10 -15.00
C LYS A 74 3.26 11.53 -14.93
N ARG A 75 2.50 11.86 -13.87
CA ARG A 75 1.98 13.21 -13.65
C ARG A 75 3.09 14.23 -13.48
N ILE A 76 4.10 13.93 -12.65
CA ILE A 76 5.29 14.79 -12.48
C ILE A 76 6.00 15.01 -13.82
N LYS A 77 6.27 13.93 -14.57
CA LYS A 77 6.93 14.03 -15.88
C LYS A 77 6.16 14.92 -16.86
N ASN A 78 4.82 14.82 -16.87
CA ASN A 78 3.99 15.64 -17.75
C ASN A 78 3.98 17.12 -17.33
N MET A 79 3.99 17.43 -16.02
CA MET A 79 4.11 18.81 -15.55
C MET A 79 5.48 19.40 -15.91
N MET A 80 6.56 18.64 -15.75
CA MET A 80 7.90 19.10 -16.14
C MET A 80 8.05 19.33 -17.65
N ARG A 81 7.36 18.54 -18.49
CA ARG A 81 7.33 18.76 -19.94
C ARG A 81 6.40 19.89 -20.38
N GLY A 82 5.38 20.21 -19.58
CA GLY A 82 4.43 21.29 -19.87
C GLY A 82 5.05 22.69 -19.74
N ASP A 83 6.09 22.84 -18.92
CA ASP A 83 6.84 24.10 -18.81
C ASP A 83 7.74 24.38 -20.03
N GLU A 84 8.22 23.34 -20.74
CA GLU A 84 9.09 23.51 -21.92
C GLU A 84 8.31 23.86 -23.22
N MET A 85 6.98 23.83 -23.20
CA MET A 85 6.14 24.12 -24.38
C MET A 85 5.42 25.48 -24.33
N ASN A 86 5.69 26.32 -23.32
CA ASN A 86 5.07 27.65 -23.23
C ASN A 86 5.93 28.79 -23.82
N ASP A 87 7.04 28.46 -24.49
CA ASP A 87 7.92 29.41 -25.19
C ASP A 87 7.71 29.44 -26.73
N SER A 88 6.53 29.04 -27.22
CA SER A 88 6.25 29.01 -28.67
C SER A 88 5.18 30.00 -29.15
N ASP A 89 5.08 31.18 -28.53
CA ASP A 89 4.23 32.28 -29.01
C ASP A 89 5.05 33.41 -29.69
N THR A 90 5.97 33.05 -30.59
CA THR A 90 6.50 33.99 -31.59
C THR A 90 6.73 33.32 -32.96
N PRO A 91 5.71 33.23 -33.83
CA PRO A 91 6.00 33.32 -35.26
C PRO A 91 6.36 34.79 -35.54
N GLU A 92 7.62 35.16 -35.30
CA GLU A 92 8.12 36.47 -35.73
C GLU A 92 7.96 36.58 -37.26
N SER A 93 7.18 37.59 -37.61
CA SER A 93 6.89 38.08 -38.94
C SER A 93 8.15 38.24 -39.79
N PHE A 94 8.36 37.36 -40.78
CA PHE A 94 9.20 37.66 -41.94
C PHE A 94 8.35 38.37 -42.99
N ASP A 95 8.02 39.63 -42.72
CA ASP A 95 7.63 40.60 -43.74
C ASP A 95 8.81 41.57 -43.91
N SER A 96 9.66 41.30 -44.90
CA SER A 96 10.57 42.30 -45.47
C SER A 96 11.16 41.80 -46.79
N GLY A 97 10.50 42.16 -47.87
CA GLY A 97 11.17 42.79 -49.02
C GLY A 97 11.92 41.89 -50.01
N ILE A 98 11.18 41.28 -50.94
CA ILE A 98 11.70 41.08 -52.30
C ILE A 98 10.65 41.63 -53.26
N ASN A 99 10.75 42.92 -53.55
CA ASN A 99 10.18 43.52 -54.75
C ASN A 99 11.20 44.53 -55.28
N THR A 100 12.04 44.07 -56.20
CA THR A 100 12.73 44.94 -57.14
C THR A 100 12.51 44.36 -58.54
N MET A 101 11.97 45.25 -59.39
CA MET A 101 11.58 45.08 -60.79
C MET A 101 12.70 44.56 -61.69
#